data_AF-A0A6J3EBB1-F1
#
_entry.id   AF-A0A6J3EBB1-F1
#
_cell.length_a   1.000
_cell.length_b   1.000
_cell.length_c   1.000
_cell.angle_alpha   90.00
_cell.angle_beta   90.00
_cell.angle_gamma   90.00
#
_symmetry.space_group_name_H-M   'P 1'
#
loop_
_entity.id
_entity.type
_entity.pdbx_description
1 polymer ?
#
loop_
_entity_poly.entity_id
_entity_poly.type
_entity_poly.pdbx_seq_one_letter_code
_entity_poly.pdbx_strand_id
1 'polypeptide(L)'
;MSNRSFPTEFLLLPFADTRELQLLHFALFLGIYLAALLGNGLILTAIACDHRLHTPMYFFLLNLALFDLGTITTTVPKAMANSLCDTRAISYAGCATQVFMFVAFVTAEFYLLTFMAYDRYIAICKPLHYGTIMANRSCITMAAVAWGAGVLSAVLHTANTFSLPLCQCNALDQFFCELPQILKLSCSDAYLRELGFIIFCFCSGIGYFIFIVLSYVQIFRAVLRIPSKQGRHKTFSTCLPHLAVVSLFLSTVMFTYLKPSSASSPSIDLLLAVLYSVVPPAVNPLIYSMKNKELKDVVRKLVLEMIFTAWSKNAATRRLQNIKKNFMSFGKMLKGSRAQVVSFSILPVGDWDPRRPPVQKEEVNEAFFRQLKVASESQALVLMGDFNHPGICWEDHTARHEQSRRFLQCIDDNFMTQVVEKPTRRCVLLDLVVTNEKELVEDVRVGGSPGCSDHNVVELRIL
;
A
#
# COMPACT_ATOMS: atom_id res chain seq x y z
N MET A 1 -57.54 15.72 1.70
CA MET A 1 -56.68 14.60 2.09
C MET A 1 -55.82 14.25 0.89
N SER A 2 -54.55 14.64 0.88
CA SER A 2 -53.64 14.33 -0.22
C SER A 2 -53.23 12.86 -0.11
N ASN A 3 -53.45 12.09 -1.19
CA ASN A 3 -52.99 10.71 -1.30
C ASN A 3 -51.47 10.67 -1.06
N ARG A 4 -51.04 10.19 0.11
CA ARG A 4 -49.63 9.90 0.41
C ARG A 4 -49.28 8.55 -0.19
N SER A 5 -49.07 8.50 -1.50
CA SER A 5 -48.47 7.35 -2.15
C SER A 5 -46.95 7.46 -2.05
N PHE A 6 -46.30 6.53 -1.34
CA PHE A 6 -44.85 6.40 -1.41
C PHE A 6 -44.46 6.06 -2.85
N PRO A 7 -43.48 6.75 -3.45
CA PRO A 7 -43.01 6.39 -4.78
C PRO A 7 -42.34 5.02 -4.75
N THR A 8 -42.74 4.14 -5.66
CA THR A 8 -42.15 2.81 -5.81
C THR A 8 -40.75 2.86 -6.41
N GLU A 9 -40.46 3.91 -7.20
CA GLU A 9 -39.23 4.09 -7.96
C GLU A 9 -38.75 5.54 -7.97
N PHE A 10 -37.44 5.74 -7.89
CA PHE A 10 -36.75 7.00 -8.14
C PHE A 10 -36.09 6.99 -9.52
N LEU A 11 -36.09 8.15 -10.19
CA LEU A 11 -35.46 8.35 -11.50
C LEU A 11 -34.14 9.12 -11.30
N LEU A 12 -33.02 8.47 -11.62
CA LEU A 12 -31.69 9.06 -11.56
C LEU A 12 -31.39 9.87 -12.83
N LEU A 13 -30.56 10.91 -12.71
CA LEU A 13 -30.19 11.78 -13.82
C LEU A 13 -29.35 11.03 -14.86
N PRO A 14 -29.63 11.16 -16.17
CA PRO A 14 -28.79 10.58 -17.20
C PRO A 14 -27.39 11.21 -17.20
N PHE A 15 -26.36 10.38 -17.36
CA PHE A 15 -24.97 10.82 -17.51
C PHE A 15 -24.72 11.65 -18.78
N ALA A 16 -25.58 11.47 -19.80
CA ALA A 16 -25.49 12.14 -21.08
C ALA A 16 -26.78 12.00 -21.90
N ASP A 17 -27.07 13.00 -22.72
CA ASP A 17 -28.22 13.03 -23.65
C ASP A 17 -28.01 12.15 -24.90
N THR A 18 -26.75 11.80 -25.23
CA THR A 18 -26.42 10.98 -26.40
C THR A 18 -25.87 9.60 -26.01
N ARG A 19 -26.25 8.58 -26.77
CA ARG A 19 -25.86 7.18 -26.53
C ARG A 19 -24.35 6.95 -26.61
N GLU A 20 -23.65 7.70 -27.46
CA GLU A 20 -22.19 7.65 -27.58
C GLU A 20 -21.50 8.12 -26.30
N LEU A 21 -21.99 9.21 -25.71
CA LEU A 21 -21.43 9.76 -24.48
C LEU A 21 -21.77 8.89 -23.27
N GLN A 22 -22.94 8.22 -23.26
CA GLN A 22 -23.26 7.20 -22.25
C GLN A 22 -22.29 6.00 -22.31
N LEU A 23 -21.97 5.50 -23.50
CA LEU A 23 -20.99 4.42 -23.68
C LEU A 23 -19.58 4.82 -23.22
N LEU A 24 -19.19 6.09 -23.44
CA LEU A 24 -17.92 6.62 -22.95
C LEU A 24 -17.87 6.65 -21.42
N HIS A 25 -18.93 7.14 -20.77
CA HIS A 25 -19.05 7.13 -19.31
C HIS A 25 -19.01 5.71 -18.75
N PHE A 26 -19.75 4.77 -19.37
CA PHE A 26 -19.70 3.36 -19.00
C PHE A 26 -18.28 2.80 -19.06
N ALA A 27 -17.56 3.02 -20.16
CA ALA A 27 -16.19 2.55 -20.31
C ALA A 27 -15.23 3.16 -19.26
N LEU A 28 -15.39 4.46 -18.97
CA LEU A 28 -14.62 5.16 -17.94
C LEU A 28 -14.88 4.56 -16.54
N PHE A 29 -16.15 4.43 -16.14
CA PHE A 29 -16.53 3.86 -14.85
C PHE A 29 -16.10 2.40 -14.72
N LEU A 30 -16.21 1.61 -15.79
CA LEU A 30 -15.71 0.24 -15.81
C LEU A 30 -14.21 0.19 -15.58
N GLY A 31 -13.44 1.06 -16.25
CA GLY A 31 -12.00 1.16 -16.05
C GLY A 31 -11.64 1.52 -14.61
N ILE A 32 -12.31 2.52 -14.03
CA ILE A 32 -12.08 2.95 -12.64
C ILE A 32 -12.47 1.84 -11.66
N TYR A 33 -13.62 1.19 -11.87
CA TYR A 33 -14.11 0.08 -11.06
C TYR A 33 -13.10 -1.07 -11.01
N LEU A 34 -12.65 -1.52 -12.19
CA LEU A 34 -11.66 -2.60 -12.29
C LEU A 34 -10.31 -2.22 -11.68
N ALA A 35 -9.84 -0.99 -11.89
CA ALA A 35 -8.61 -0.50 -11.30
C ALA A 35 -8.68 -0.48 -9.76
N ALA A 36 -9.81 -0.03 -9.22
CA ALA A 36 -10.00 0.02 -7.77
C ALA A 36 -10.19 -1.37 -7.14
N LEU A 37 -10.92 -2.27 -7.80
CA LEU A 37 -11.03 -3.67 -7.39
C LEU A 37 -9.65 -4.33 -7.34
N LEU A 38 -8.86 -4.15 -8.40
CA LEU A 38 -7.52 -4.70 -8.49
C LEU A 38 -6.60 -4.09 -7.43
N GLY A 39 -6.57 -2.77 -7.30
CA GLY A 39 -5.70 -2.06 -6.36
C GLY A 39 -5.98 -2.44 -4.91
N ASN A 40 -7.25 -2.34 -4.48
CA ASN A 40 -7.64 -2.69 -3.11
C ASN A 40 -7.55 -4.20 -2.86
N GLY A 41 -7.92 -5.04 -3.83
CA GLY A 41 -7.78 -6.49 -3.74
C GLY A 41 -6.33 -6.95 -3.59
N LEU A 42 -5.38 -6.31 -4.29
CA LEU A 42 -3.95 -6.56 -4.13
C LEU A 42 -3.46 -6.17 -2.74
N ILE A 43 -3.95 -5.06 -2.17
CA ILE A 43 -3.60 -4.65 -0.80
C ILE A 43 -4.11 -5.68 0.22
N LEU A 44 -5.36 -6.10 0.10
CA LEU A 44 -5.93 -7.14 0.97
C LEU A 44 -5.13 -8.43 0.88
N THR A 45 -4.81 -8.88 -0.33
CA THR A 45 -4.04 -10.10 -0.55
C THR A 45 -2.60 -9.97 -0.02
N ALA A 46 -1.94 -8.84 -0.25
CA ALA A 46 -0.60 -8.57 0.26
C ALA A 46 -0.54 -8.66 1.79
N ILE A 47 -1.48 -8.00 2.48
CA ILE A 47 -1.52 -7.99 3.94
C ILE A 47 -1.92 -9.37 4.49
N ALA A 48 -2.85 -10.07 3.84
CA ALA A 48 -3.28 -11.39 4.28
C ALA A 48 -2.21 -12.49 4.07
N CYS A 49 -1.36 -12.35 3.05
CA CYS A 49 -0.38 -13.37 2.70
C CYS A 49 1.02 -13.14 3.32
N ASP A 50 1.42 -11.91 3.63
CA ASP A 50 2.74 -11.61 4.19
C ASP A 50 2.66 -11.23 5.68
N HIS A 51 3.11 -12.16 6.52
CA HIS A 51 3.09 -11.97 7.98
C HIS A 51 3.98 -10.82 8.46
N ARG A 52 4.94 -10.34 7.64
CA ARG A 52 5.77 -9.17 7.96
C ARG A 52 4.97 -7.87 7.90
N LEU A 53 3.86 -7.86 7.17
CA LEU A 53 2.93 -6.74 7.10
C LEU A 53 1.91 -6.76 8.24
N HIS A 54 1.97 -7.68 9.20
CA HIS A 54 1.04 -7.69 10.35
C HIS A 54 1.43 -6.64 11.41
N THR A 55 1.41 -5.36 11.03
CA THR A 55 1.58 -4.22 11.94
C THR A 55 0.25 -3.45 12.07
N PRO A 56 0.05 -2.67 13.15
CA PRO A 56 -1.19 -1.89 13.36
C PRO A 56 -1.62 -1.03 12.15
N MET A 57 -0.67 -0.36 11.50
CA MET A 57 -0.95 0.46 10.32
C MET A 57 -1.51 -0.36 9.15
N TYR A 58 -0.94 -1.51 8.86
CA TYR A 58 -1.41 -2.38 7.79
C TYR A 58 -2.75 -3.05 8.15
N PHE A 59 -3.00 -3.33 9.43
CA PHE A 59 -4.34 -3.76 9.87
C PHE A 59 -5.41 -2.69 9.58
N PHE A 60 -5.11 -1.40 9.80
CA PHE A 60 -6.03 -0.33 9.41
C PHE A 60 -6.14 -0.17 7.88
N LEU A 61 -5.04 -0.33 7.14
CA LEU A 61 -5.06 -0.33 5.67
C LEU A 61 -5.91 -1.46 5.09
N LEU A 62 -5.93 -2.63 5.73
CA LEU A 62 -6.80 -3.74 5.35
C LEU A 62 -8.27 -3.35 5.51
N ASN A 63 -8.64 -2.73 6.63
CA ASN A 63 -10.02 -2.26 6.82
C ASN A 63 -10.37 -1.12 5.84
N LEU A 64 -9.44 -0.21 5.56
CA LEU A 64 -9.61 0.85 4.58
C LEU A 64 -9.87 0.28 3.19
N ALA A 65 -9.08 -0.69 2.74
CA ALA A 65 -9.28 -1.36 1.46
C ALA A 65 -10.64 -2.09 1.38
N LEU A 66 -11.13 -2.67 2.49
CA LEU A 66 -12.47 -3.26 2.55
C LEU A 66 -13.57 -2.20 2.37
N PHE A 67 -13.43 -1.04 3.02
CA PHE A 67 -14.39 0.06 2.86
C PHE A 67 -14.34 0.68 1.46
N ASP A 68 -13.15 0.87 0.89
CA ASP A 68 -12.97 1.36 -0.47
C ASP A 68 -13.67 0.46 -1.50
N LEU A 69 -13.53 -0.86 -1.36
CA LEU A 69 -14.23 -1.85 -2.18
C LEU A 69 -15.75 -1.79 -1.98
N GLY A 70 -16.21 -1.64 -0.73
CA GLY A 70 -17.62 -1.52 -0.38
C GLY A 70 -18.26 -0.27 -1.01
N THR A 71 -17.61 0.88 -0.86
CA THR A 71 -18.06 2.17 -1.42
C THR A 71 -18.20 2.10 -2.93
N ILE A 72 -17.14 1.66 -3.63
CA ILE A 72 -17.14 1.58 -5.10
C ILE A 72 -18.15 0.56 -5.61
N THR A 73 -18.28 -0.60 -4.95
CA THR A 73 -19.24 -1.64 -5.36
C THR A 73 -20.69 -1.22 -5.11
N THR A 74 -20.92 -0.32 -4.15
CA THR A 74 -22.27 0.20 -3.87
C THR A 74 -22.70 1.25 -4.89
N THR A 75 -21.79 2.11 -5.35
CA THR A 75 -22.14 3.28 -6.19
C THR A 75 -21.99 3.01 -7.69
N VAL A 76 -20.88 2.40 -8.12
CA VAL A 76 -20.49 2.35 -9.54
C VAL A 76 -21.29 1.32 -10.36
N PRO A 77 -21.55 0.07 -9.89
CA PRO A 77 -22.29 -0.92 -10.66
C PRO A 77 -23.70 -0.50 -11.06
N LYS A 78 -24.43 0.19 -10.16
CA LYS A 78 -25.78 0.65 -10.45
C LYS A 78 -25.79 1.78 -11.49
N ALA A 79 -24.84 2.70 -11.40
CA ALA A 79 -24.61 3.73 -12.41
C ALA A 79 -24.29 3.13 -13.79
N MET A 80 -23.41 2.12 -13.85
CA MET A 80 -23.08 1.40 -15.09
C MET A 80 -24.29 0.65 -15.67
N ALA A 81 -25.07 -0.04 -14.83
CA ALA A 81 -26.26 -0.78 -15.27
C ALA A 81 -27.32 0.16 -15.86
N ASN A 82 -27.54 1.31 -15.23
CA ASN A 82 -28.45 2.33 -15.72
C ASN A 82 -28.01 2.91 -17.07
N SER A 83 -26.69 3.12 -17.26
CA SER A 83 -26.13 3.58 -18.53
C SER A 83 -26.23 2.55 -19.66
N LEU A 84 -26.16 1.24 -19.35
CA LEU A 84 -26.24 0.18 -20.37
C LEU A 84 -27.68 -0.16 -20.76
N CYS A 85 -28.59 -0.22 -19.79
CA CYS A 85 -29.96 -0.65 -20.02
C CYS A 85 -30.88 0.50 -20.48
N ASP A 86 -30.35 1.72 -20.58
CA ASP A 86 -31.12 2.96 -20.80
C ASP A 86 -32.28 3.12 -19.80
N THR A 87 -32.10 2.55 -18.60
CA THR A 87 -33.06 2.62 -17.50
C THR A 87 -32.59 3.61 -16.46
N ARG A 88 -33.51 4.45 -15.97
CA ARG A 88 -33.22 5.47 -14.95
C ARG A 88 -33.75 5.08 -13.56
N ALA A 89 -34.46 3.96 -13.48
CA ALA A 89 -35.19 3.56 -12.28
C ALA A 89 -34.29 2.87 -11.26
N ILE A 90 -34.40 3.31 -10.01
CA ILE A 90 -33.97 2.59 -8.82
C ILE A 90 -35.17 2.42 -7.90
N SER A 91 -35.40 1.19 -7.45
CA SER A 91 -36.45 0.92 -6.45
C SER A 91 -36.16 1.70 -5.16
N TYR A 92 -37.21 2.08 -4.44
CA TYR A 92 -37.08 2.73 -3.14
C TYR A 92 -36.16 1.96 -2.17
N ALA A 93 -36.35 0.63 -2.06
CA ALA A 93 -35.52 -0.22 -1.20
C ALA A 93 -34.05 -0.30 -1.67
N GLY A 94 -33.82 -0.33 -2.98
CA GLY A 94 -32.48 -0.27 -3.56
C GLY A 94 -31.78 1.06 -3.25
N CYS A 95 -32.51 2.18 -3.34
CA CYS A 95 -32.01 3.50 -3.00
C CYS A 95 -31.65 3.62 -1.51
N ALA A 96 -32.52 3.13 -0.62
CA ALA A 96 -32.27 3.10 0.82
C ALA A 96 -31.05 2.23 1.18
N THR A 97 -30.92 1.06 0.55
CA THR A 97 -29.78 0.16 0.77
C THR A 97 -28.47 0.79 0.30
N GLN A 98 -28.49 1.44 -0.86
CA GLN A 98 -27.33 2.12 -1.41
C GLN A 98 -26.87 3.26 -0.51
N VAL A 99 -27.81 4.09 -0.05
CA VAL A 99 -27.55 5.18 0.90
C VAL A 99 -26.98 4.65 2.21
N PHE A 100 -27.59 3.62 2.78
CA PHE A 100 -27.14 3.01 4.02
C PHE A 100 -25.69 2.52 3.92
N MET A 101 -25.37 1.73 2.90
CA MET A 101 -24.04 1.19 2.70
C MET A 101 -23.01 2.30 2.45
N PHE A 102 -23.36 3.28 1.62
CA PHE A 102 -22.47 4.40 1.30
C PHE A 102 -22.13 5.23 2.55
N VAL A 103 -23.14 5.63 3.34
CA VAL A 103 -22.93 6.38 4.58
C VAL A 103 -22.13 5.57 5.60
N ALA A 104 -22.39 4.26 5.71
CA ALA A 104 -21.66 3.39 6.63
C ALA A 104 -20.17 3.34 6.31
N PHE A 105 -19.81 3.11 5.04
CA PHE A 105 -18.42 2.99 4.61
C PHE A 105 -17.67 4.33 4.68
N VAL A 106 -18.26 5.42 4.17
CA VAL A 106 -17.63 6.74 4.22
C VAL A 106 -17.41 7.20 5.65
N THR A 107 -18.40 7.00 6.53
CA THR A 107 -18.25 7.34 7.95
C THR A 107 -17.14 6.50 8.59
N ALA A 108 -17.12 5.18 8.35
CA ALA A 108 -16.10 4.30 8.92
C ALA A 108 -14.69 4.62 8.40
N GLU A 109 -14.55 5.02 7.14
CA GLU A 109 -13.30 5.50 6.53
C GLU A 109 -12.76 6.74 7.27
N PHE A 110 -13.60 7.73 7.60
CA PHE A 110 -13.20 8.89 8.40
C PHE A 110 -12.61 8.51 9.77
N TYR A 111 -13.25 7.57 10.47
CA TYR A 111 -12.73 7.06 11.75
C TYR A 111 -11.39 6.34 11.58
N LEU A 112 -11.26 5.50 10.54
CA LEU A 112 -10.00 4.81 10.26
C LEU A 112 -8.86 5.77 9.95
N LEU A 113 -9.06 6.78 9.10
CA LEU A 113 -8.03 7.80 8.81
C LEU A 113 -7.58 8.53 10.08
N THR A 114 -8.51 8.76 11.00
CA THR A 114 -8.19 9.34 12.32
C THR A 114 -7.34 8.39 13.16
N PHE A 115 -7.69 7.10 13.22
CA PHE A 115 -6.91 6.09 13.94
C PHE A 115 -5.54 5.82 13.31
N MET A 116 -5.42 5.91 11.98
CA MET A 116 -4.14 5.84 11.26
C MET A 116 -3.26 7.04 11.59
N ALA A 117 -3.81 8.26 11.66
CA ALA A 117 -3.07 9.44 12.14
C ALA A 117 -2.60 9.26 13.59
N TYR A 118 -3.45 8.69 14.44
CA TYR A 118 -3.12 8.38 15.83
C TYR A 118 -2.00 7.34 15.94
N ASP A 119 -2.05 6.25 15.18
CA ASP A 119 -0.98 5.24 15.10
C ASP A 119 0.37 5.90 14.76
N ARG A 120 0.41 6.71 13.69
CA ARG A 120 1.62 7.41 13.26
C ARG A 120 2.13 8.38 14.34
N TYR A 121 1.21 9.08 15.01
CA TYR A 121 1.56 9.98 16.11
C TYR A 121 2.24 9.22 17.27
N ILE A 122 1.65 8.11 17.74
CA ILE A 122 2.23 7.34 18.83
C ILE A 122 3.56 6.71 18.41
N ALA A 123 3.65 6.18 17.18
CA ALA A 123 4.87 5.57 16.66
C ALA A 123 6.07 6.53 16.66
N ILE A 124 5.84 7.80 16.30
CA ILE A 124 6.92 8.80 16.12
C ILE A 124 7.14 9.62 17.40
N CYS A 125 6.07 10.10 18.04
CA CYS A 125 6.17 10.99 19.19
C CYS A 125 6.34 10.26 20.52
N LYS A 126 5.93 8.98 20.61
CA LYS A 126 6.00 8.17 21.84
C LYS A 126 6.47 6.73 21.58
N PRO A 127 7.65 6.53 20.97
CA PRO A 127 8.11 5.20 20.53
C PRO A 127 8.19 4.18 21.67
N LEU A 128 8.60 4.59 22.88
CA LEU A 128 8.73 3.70 24.04
C LEU A 128 7.40 3.09 24.51
N HIS A 129 6.28 3.77 24.25
CA HIS A 129 4.94 3.31 24.66
C HIS A 129 4.13 2.75 23.48
N TYR A 130 4.71 2.69 22.28
CA TYR A 130 3.99 2.27 21.09
C TYR A 130 3.42 0.86 21.22
N GLY A 131 4.25 -0.10 21.66
CA GLY A 131 3.83 -1.51 21.80
C GLY A 131 2.72 -1.74 22.83
N THR A 132 2.65 -0.91 23.88
CA THR A 132 1.59 -1.01 24.89
C THR A 132 0.30 -0.31 24.46
N ILE A 133 0.40 0.84 23.78
CA ILE A 133 -0.76 1.63 23.35
C ILE A 133 -1.41 1.00 22.11
N MET A 134 -0.60 0.68 21.10
CA MET A 134 -1.02 0.08 19.82
C MET A 134 -0.97 -1.45 19.86
N ALA A 135 -1.33 -2.03 21.00
CA ALA A 135 -1.48 -3.47 21.13
C ALA A 135 -2.62 -3.98 20.23
N ASN A 136 -2.58 -5.27 19.85
CA ASN A 136 -3.58 -5.88 18.97
C ASN A 136 -5.03 -5.66 19.46
N ARG A 137 -5.26 -5.76 20.78
CA ARG A 137 -6.58 -5.52 21.37
C ARG A 137 -7.06 -4.09 21.12
N SER A 138 -6.19 -3.09 21.32
CA SER A 138 -6.53 -1.69 21.04
C SER A 138 -6.87 -1.48 19.57
N CYS A 139 -6.09 -2.06 18.65
CA CYS A 139 -6.33 -1.94 17.21
C CYS A 139 -7.68 -2.56 16.80
N ILE A 140 -8.00 -3.75 17.33
CA ILE A 140 -9.28 -4.42 17.10
C ILE A 140 -10.44 -3.57 17.65
N THR A 141 -10.31 -3.02 18.86
CA THR A 141 -11.32 -2.12 19.44
C THR A 141 -11.50 -0.87 18.59
N MET A 142 -10.42 -0.23 18.13
CA MET A 142 -10.50 0.95 17.24
C MET A 142 -11.22 0.62 15.92
N ALA A 143 -10.91 -0.52 15.30
CA ALA A 143 -11.62 -0.97 14.11
C ALA A 143 -13.11 -1.23 14.41
N ALA A 144 -13.43 -1.92 15.50
CA ALA A 144 -14.81 -2.16 15.90
C ALA A 144 -15.59 -0.85 16.15
N VAL A 145 -14.93 0.16 16.73
CA VAL A 145 -15.51 1.51 16.89
C VAL A 145 -15.75 2.15 15.53
N ALA A 146 -14.81 2.06 14.58
CA ALA A 146 -14.99 2.62 13.24
C ALA A 146 -16.19 1.96 12.52
N TRP A 147 -16.26 0.63 12.52
CA TRP A 147 -17.40 -0.13 11.96
C TRP A 147 -18.72 0.24 12.64
N GLY A 148 -18.75 0.21 13.98
CA GLY A 148 -19.95 0.49 14.77
C GLY A 148 -20.45 1.92 14.60
N ALA A 149 -19.56 2.90 14.61
CA ALA A 149 -19.90 4.30 14.37
C ALA A 149 -20.41 4.53 12.93
N GLY A 150 -19.82 3.85 11.94
CA GLY A 150 -20.31 3.87 10.56
C GLY A 150 -21.73 3.33 10.43
N VAL A 151 -21.99 2.14 10.99
CA VAL A 151 -23.32 1.53 10.98
C VAL A 151 -24.34 2.40 11.72
N LEU A 152 -24.00 2.91 12.91
CA LEU A 152 -24.90 3.77 13.69
C LEU A 152 -25.25 5.05 12.93
N SER A 153 -24.26 5.72 12.34
CA SER A 153 -24.46 6.90 11.49
C SER A 153 -25.38 6.58 10.31
N ALA A 154 -25.13 5.46 9.62
CA ALA A 154 -25.95 5.02 8.49
C ALA A 154 -27.40 4.71 8.88
N VAL A 155 -27.62 4.05 10.02
CA VAL A 155 -28.97 3.80 10.55
C VAL A 155 -29.69 5.13 10.80
N LEU A 156 -29.04 6.08 11.49
CA LEU A 156 -29.65 7.36 11.83
C LEU A 156 -30.02 8.16 10.58
N HIS A 157 -29.07 8.32 9.65
CA HIS A 157 -29.27 9.03 8.39
C HIS A 157 -30.34 8.37 7.51
N THR A 158 -30.30 7.05 7.34
CA THR A 158 -31.26 6.32 6.50
C THR A 158 -32.65 6.33 7.13
N ALA A 159 -32.76 6.02 8.43
CA ALA A 159 -34.04 6.00 9.13
C ALA A 159 -34.69 7.39 9.14
N ASN A 160 -33.95 8.45 9.42
CA ASN A 160 -34.49 9.81 9.37
C ASN A 160 -34.92 10.21 7.96
N THR A 161 -34.07 9.98 6.95
CA THR A 161 -34.35 10.40 5.57
C THR A 161 -35.56 9.67 4.98
N PHE A 162 -35.61 8.35 5.15
CA PHE A 162 -36.64 7.52 4.52
C PHE A 162 -37.95 7.44 5.33
N SER A 163 -37.97 7.93 6.58
CA SER A 163 -39.22 8.13 7.35
C SER A 163 -39.99 9.40 6.97
N LEU A 164 -39.42 10.28 6.13
CA LEU A 164 -40.04 11.54 5.72
C LEU A 164 -41.06 11.33 4.59
N PRO A 165 -42.22 12.02 4.61
CA PRO A 165 -43.13 12.02 3.48
C PRO A 165 -42.51 12.80 2.30
N LEU A 166 -42.37 12.12 1.16
CA LEU A 166 -41.95 12.70 -0.12
C LEU A 166 -43.16 13.36 -0.80
N CYS A 167 -43.00 14.58 -1.31
CA CYS A 167 -44.09 15.33 -1.95
C CYS A 167 -43.79 15.82 -3.37
N GLN A 168 -42.52 15.93 -3.74
CA GLN A 168 -42.12 16.37 -5.09
C GLN A 168 -41.85 15.17 -6.00
N CYS A 169 -41.84 15.41 -7.32
CA CYS A 169 -41.62 14.40 -8.36
C CYS A 169 -40.34 13.56 -8.11
N ASN A 170 -40.37 12.27 -8.45
CA ASN A 170 -39.34 11.27 -8.13
C ASN A 170 -38.00 11.41 -8.88
N ALA A 171 -37.63 12.61 -9.36
CA ALA A 171 -36.40 12.85 -10.10
C ALA A 171 -35.26 13.27 -9.15
N LEU A 172 -34.15 12.55 -9.19
CA LEU A 172 -32.90 12.87 -8.49
C LEU A 172 -31.88 13.38 -9.52
N ASP A 173 -31.35 14.59 -9.31
CA ASP A 173 -30.36 15.25 -10.15
C ASP A 173 -28.93 14.68 -9.98
N GLN A 174 -28.77 13.40 -9.66
CA GLN A 174 -27.48 12.72 -9.50
C GLN A 174 -27.49 11.29 -10.01
N PHE A 175 -26.29 10.75 -10.24
CA PHE A 175 -26.08 9.41 -10.78
C PHE A 175 -26.30 8.26 -9.80
N PHE A 176 -26.44 8.59 -8.51
CA PHE A 176 -26.64 7.65 -7.43
C PHE A 176 -27.54 8.30 -6.36
N CYS A 177 -28.19 7.50 -5.52
CA CYS A 177 -28.98 8.02 -4.42
C CYS A 177 -28.10 8.71 -3.36
N GLU A 178 -28.16 10.04 -3.32
CA GLU A 178 -27.50 10.86 -2.30
C GLU A 178 -28.51 11.50 -1.35
N LEU A 179 -28.19 11.53 -0.04
CA LEU A 179 -29.08 12.09 1.00
C LEU A 179 -29.55 13.53 0.71
N PRO A 180 -28.68 14.49 0.34
CA PRO A 180 -29.09 15.89 0.19
C PRO A 180 -30.14 16.08 -0.91
N GLN A 181 -30.12 15.23 -1.94
CA GLN A 181 -31.10 15.28 -3.02
C GLN A 181 -32.44 14.67 -2.61
N ILE A 182 -32.43 13.58 -1.85
CA ILE A 182 -33.66 12.98 -1.31
C ILE A 182 -34.33 13.94 -0.31
N LEU A 183 -33.53 14.65 0.49
CA LEU A 183 -34.03 15.64 1.45
C LEU A 183 -34.70 16.84 0.78
N LYS A 184 -34.22 17.29 -0.39
CA LYS A 184 -34.87 18.37 -1.18
C LYS A 184 -36.28 18.01 -1.65
N LEU A 185 -36.58 16.71 -1.81
CA LEU A 185 -37.90 16.22 -2.25
C LEU A 185 -38.92 16.07 -1.10
N SER A 186 -38.46 16.23 0.15
CA SER A 186 -39.26 16.05 1.35
C SER A 186 -40.08 17.30 1.71
N CYS A 187 -41.23 17.06 2.32
CA CYS A 187 -42.32 18.03 2.46
C CYS A 187 -42.51 18.58 3.89
N SER A 188 -41.66 18.15 4.81
CA SER A 188 -41.93 18.23 6.25
C SER A 188 -40.85 19.03 6.98
N ASP A 189 -41.26 19.78 8.01
CA ASP A 189 -40.37 20.48 8.95
C ASP A 189 -39.35 19.55 9.66
N ALA A 190 -39.57 18.23 9.60
CA ALA A 190 -38.60 17.23 10.02
C ALA A 190 -37.29 17.24 9.19
N TYR A 191 -37.24 17.94 8.05
CA TYR A 191 -36.00 18.32 7.36
C TYR A 191 -35.05 19.12 8.27
N LEU A 192 -35.56 19.99 9.16
CA LEU A 192 -34.71 20.77 10.07
C LEU A 192 -33.98 19.89 11.09
N ARG A 193 -34.60 18.77 11.50
CA ARG A 193 -33.97 17.81 12.43
C ARG A 193 -32.84 17.05 11.75
N GLU A 194 -33.06 16.61 10.52
CA GLU A 194 -32.02 15.94 9.74
C GLU A 194 -30.91 16.92 9.32
N LEU A 195 -31.26 18.15 8.96
CA LEU A 195 -30.29 19.21 8.70
C LEU A 195 -29.42 19.49 9.94
N GLY A 196 -30.03 19.54 11.13
CA GLY A 196 -29.30 19.63 12.41
C GLY A 196 -28.35 18.45 12.63
N PHE A 197 -28.76 17.24 12.29
CA PHE A 197 -27.92 16.04 12.39
C PHE A 197 -26.77 16.04 11.37
N ILE A 198 -27.02 16.49 10.13
CA ILE A 198 -25.99 16.69 9.11
C ILE A 198 -24.98 17.74 9.56
N ILE A 199 -25.44 18.87 10.12
CA ILE A 199 -24.56 19.91 10.68
C ILE A 199 -23.72 19.33 11.83
N PHE A 200 -24.32 18.53 12.72
CA PHE A 200 -23.60 17.86 13.80
C PHE A 200 -22.52 16.91 13.27
N CYS A 201 -22.83 16.12 12.25
CA CYS A 201 -21.86 15.23 11.61
C CYS A 201 -20.73 16.02 10.94
N PHE A 202 -21.05 17.14 10.28
CA PHE A 202 -20.07 18.03 9.68
C PHE A 202 -19.14 18.67 10.73
N CYS A 203 -19.69 19.18 11.83
CA CYS A 203 -18.91 19.69 12.97
C CYS A 203 -18.02 18.62 13.59
N SER A 204 -18.53 17.39 13.72
CA SER A 204 -17.74 16.24 14.19
C SER A 204 -16.59 15.93 13.22
N GLY A 205 -16.86 15.98 11.91
CA GLY A 205 -15.84 15.86 10.86
C GLY A 205 -14.73 16.90 10.96
N ILE A 206 -15.08 18.17 11.25
CA ILE A 206 -14.10 19.23 11.54
C ILE A 206 -13.26 18.87 12.76
N GLY A 207 -13.88 18.34 13.82
CA GLY A 207 -13.17 17.85 15.01
C GLY A 207 -12.11 16.80 14.69
N TYR A 208 -12.46 15.80 13.87
CA TYR A 208 -11.50 14.78 13.40
C TYR A 208 -10.40 15.38 12.54
N PHE A 209 -10.74 16.30 11.65
CA PHE A 209 -9.76 17.02 10.85
C PHE A 209 -8.74 17.78 11.71
N ILE A 210 -9.23 18.53 12.70
CA ILE A 210 -8.36 19.24 13.67
C ILE A 210 -7.46 18.24 14.39
N PHE A 211 -8.00 17.11 14.83
CA PHE A 211 -7.20 16.06 15.49
C PHE A 211 -6.08 15.52 14.58
N ILE A 212 -6.37 15.24 13.32
CA ILE A 212 -5.37 14.80 12.33
C ILE A 212 -4.30 15.88 12.15
N VAL A 213 -4.70 17.14 11.93
CA VAL A 213 -3.76 18.25 11.76
C VAL A 213 -2.87 18.42 12.98
N LEU A 214 -3.43 18.44 14.19
CA LEU A 214 -2.66 18.56 15.43
C LEU A 214 -1.68 17.39 15.60
N SER A 215 -2.11 16.16 15.30
CA SER A 215 -1.25 14.98 15.33
C SER A 215 -0.06 15.15 14.38
N TYR A 216 -0.30 15.62 13.15
CA TYR A 216 0.75 15.85 12.17
C TYR A 216 1.67 17.02 12.50
N VAL A 217 1.16 18.09 13.10
CA VAL A 217 2.00 19.19 13.60
C VAL A 217 2.98 18.66 14.65
N GLN A 218 2.52 17.80 15.57
CA GLN A 218 3.40 17.18 16.57
C GLN A 218 4.39 16.20 15.94
N ILE A 219 3.96 15.39 14.96
CA ILE A 219 4.83 14.51 14.19
C ILE A 219 5.94 15.32 13.51
N PHE A 220 5.59 16.39 12.79
CA PHE A 220 6.58 17.24 12.12
C PHE A 220 7.55 17.88 13.10
N ARG A 221 7.07 18.37 14.25
CA ARG A 221 7.95 18.88 15.32
C ARG A 221 8.91 17.82 15.81
N ALA A 222 8.46 16.60 16.04
CA ALA A 222 9.31 15.49 16.46
C ALA A 222 10.33 15.13 15.37
N VAL A 223 9.92 15.07 14.10
CA VAL A 223 10.79 14.78 12.96
C VAL A 223 11.87 15.85 12.78
N LEU A 224 11.53 17.13 12.93
CA LEU A 224 12.50 18.23 12.83
C LEU A 224 13.56 18.20 13.94
N ARG A 225 13.26 17.58 15.09
CA ARG A 225 14.23 17.35 16.18
C ARG A 225 15.20 16.21 15.90
N ILE A 226 14.95 15.37 14.88
CA ILE A 226 15.85 14.27 14.52
C ILE A 226 17.10 14.85 13.84
N PRO A 227 18.32 14.67 14.40
CA PRO A 227 19.54 15.25 13.84
C PRO A 227 19.89 14.65 12.47
N SER A 228 19.65 13.34 12.28
CA SER A 228 19.94 12.63 11.03
C SER A 228 19.04 13.06 9.87
N LYS A 229 19.64 13.47 8.74
CA LYS A 229 18.93 13.74 7.47
C LYS A 229 18.26 12.46 6.93
N GLN A 230 18.91 11.31 7.07
CA GLN A 230 18.38 10.01 6.65
C GLN A 230 17.13 9.61 7.46
N GLY A 231 17.18 9.81 8.79
CA GLY A 231 16.04 9.53 9.69
C GLY A 231 14.83 10.43 9.42
N ARG A 232 15.08 11.70 9.09
CA ARG A 232 14.04 12.64 8.63
C ARG A 232 13.40 12.15 7.33
N HIS A 233 14.20 11.84 6.32
CA HIS A 233 13.71 11.38 5.02
C HIS A 233 12.88 10.09 5.13
N LYS A 234 13.33 9.12 5.92
CA LYS A 234 12.59 7.87 6.18
C LYS A 234 11.21 8.16 6.79
N THR A 235 11.14 9.03 7.79
CA THR A 235 9.88 9.35 8.48
C THR A 235 8.91 10.13 7.57
N PHE A 236 9.41 11.09 6.79
CA PHE A 236 8.59 11.78 5.79
C PHE A 236 8.00 10.81 4.75
N SER A 237 8.80 9.86 4.25
CA SER A 237 8.33 8.87 3.29
C SER A 237 7.19 8.00 3.82
N THR A 238 7.13 7.76 5.14
CA THR A 238 6.04 6.99 5.76
C THR A 238 4.79 7.81 6.07
N CYS A 239 4.94 9.13 6.27
CA CYS A 239 3.84 10.04 6.63
C CYS A 239 3.12 10.64 5.41
N LEU A 240 3.86 10.86 4.32
CA LEU A 240 3.35 11.46 3.09
C LEU A 240 2.17 10.73 2.45
N PRO A 241 2.12 9.38 2.41
CA PRO A 241 0.99 8.67 1.81
C PRO A 241 -0.33 8.96 2.53
N HIS A 242 -0.33 8.88 3.85
CA HIS A 242 -1.53 9.16 4.64
C HIS A 242 -1.94 10.63 4.54
N LEU A 243 -0.99 11.58 4.54
CA LEU A 243 -1.29 13.00 4.30
C LEU A 243 -1.89 13.26 2.92
N ALA A 244 -1.41 12.57 1.89
CA ALA A 244 -1.94 12.69 0.54
C ALA A 244 -3.37 12.15 0.45
N VAL A 245 -3.66 11.00 1.09
CA VAL A 245 -5.03 10.46 1.17
C VAL A 245 -5.96 11.40 1.92
N VAL A 246 -5.56 11.86 3.11
CA VAL A 246 -6.35 12.82 3.90
C VAL A 246 -6.60 14.11 3.13
N SER A 247 -5.58 14.63 2.45
CA SER A 247 -5.70 15.87 1.66
C SER A 247 -6.62 15.69 0.45
N LEU A 248 -6.53 14.56 -0.25
CA LEU A 248 -7.41 14.23 -1.37
C LEU A 248 -8.87 14.12 -0.90
N PHE A 249 -9.09 13.42 0.20
CA PHE A 249 -10.42 13.23 0.76
C PHE A 249 -11.05 14.54 1.27
N LEU A 250 -10.28 15.38 1.97
CA LEU A 250 -10.79 16.64 2.48
C LEU A 250 -11.02 17.69 1.39
N SER A 251 -10.11 17.78 0.41
CA SER A 251 -10.25 18.75 -0.68
C SER A 251 -11.49 18.46 -1.53
N THR A 252 -11.79 17.18 -1.77
CA THR A 252 -12.98 16.75 -2.53
C THR A 252 -14.27 17.03 -1.77
N VAL A 253 -14.32 16.76 -0.45
CA VAL A 253 -15.45 17.13 0.41
C VAL A 253 -15.63 18.64 0.46
N MET A 254 -14.58 19.41 0.74
CA MET A 254 -14.66 20.87 0.83
C MET A 254 -15.14 21.52 -0.47
N PHE A 255 -14.65 21.05 -1.62
CA PHE A 255 -15.09 21.58 -2.92
C PHE A 255 -16.56 21.26 -3.20
N THR A 256 -17.06 20.11 -2.72
CA THR A 256 -18.47 19.70 -2.88
C THR A 256 -19.40 20.56 -2.03
N TYR A 257 -19.04 20.86 -0.78
CA TYR A 257 -19.91 21.58 0.16
C TYR A 257 -19.76 23.10 0.16
N LEU A 258 -18.61 23.65 -0.25
CA LEU A 258 -18.39 25.10 -0.33
C LEU A 258 -18.71 25.71 -1.70
N LYS A 259 -19.24 24.90 -2.63
CA LYS A 259 -19.60 25.37 -3.97
C LYS A 259 -20.73 26.41 -3.89
N PRO A 260 -20.55 27.62 -4.44
CA PRO A 260 -21.61 28.61 -4.51
C PRO A 260 -22.72 28.13 -5.46
N SER A 261 -23.98 28.27 -5.04
CA SER A 261 -25.16 27.84 -5.82
C SER A 261 -25.23 28.45 -7.22
N SER A 262 -24.60 29.61 -7.43
CA SER A 262 -24.52 30.32 -8.72
C SER A 262 -23.59 29.67 -9.75
N ALA A 263 -22.71 28.75 -9.35
CA ALA A 263 -21.84 27.97 -10.25
C ALA A 263 -22.31 26.51 -10.42
N SER A 264 -23.55 26.20 -10.02
CA SER A 264 -24.12 24.85 -10.12
C SER A 264 -24.58 24.55 -11.54
N SER A 265 -24.09 23.42 -12.08
CA SER A 265 -24.57 22.80 -13.30
C SER A 265 -24.58 21.29 -13.08
N PRO A 266 -25.51 20.54 -13.71
CA PRO A 266 -25.59 19.09 -13.54
C PRO A 266 -24.28 18.36 -13.85
N SER A 267 -23.52 18.85 -14.84
CA SER A 267 -22.21 18.31 -15.22
C SER A 267 -21.12 18.54 -14.16
N ILE A 268 -21.11 19.70 -13.49
CA ILE A 268 -20.16 19.96 -12.41
C ILE A 268 -20.55 19.18 -11.16
N ASP A 269 -21.85 19.08 -10.83
CA ASP A 269 -22.30 18.30 -9.68
C ASP A 269 -22.00 16.80 -9.85
N LEU A 270 -22.12 16.29 -11.07
CA LEU A 270 -21.68 14.96 -11.47
C LEU A 270 -20.17 14.77 -11.29
N LEU A 271 -19.36 15.69 -11.81
CA LEU A 271 -17.90 15.62 -11.69
C LEU A 271 -17.45 15.63 -10.22
N LEU A 272 -18.07 16.46 -9.39
CA LEU A 272 -17.78 16.51 -7.95
C LEU A 272 -18.19 15.24 -7.24
N ALA A 273 -19.36 14.70 -7.57
CA ALA A 273 -19.82 13.45 -7.05
C ALA A 273 -18.89 12.28 -7.40
N VAL A 274 -18.31 12.24 -8.59
CA VAL A 274 -17.24 11.29 -8.95
C VAL A 274 -15.95 11.56 -8.16
N LEU A 275 -15.55 12.83 -8.05
CA LEU A 275 -14.31 13.24 -7.38
C LEU A 275 -14.30 12.93 -5.89
N TYR A 276 -15.42 13.01 -5.17
CA TYR A 276 -15.45 12.70 -3.74
C TYR A 276 -15.77 11.24 -3.43
N SER A 277 -16.52 10.54 -4.29
CA SER A 277 -16.99 9.16 -3.99
C SER A 277 -16.19 8.05 -4.66
N VAL A 278 -15.56 8.32 -5.81
CA VAL A 278 -14.90 7.28 -6.63
C VAL A 278 -13.38 7.47 -6.65
N VAL A 279 -12.91 8.72 -6.72
CA VAL A 279 -11.47 9.00 -6.84
C VAL A 279 -10.67 8.59 -5.59
N PRO A 280 -11.10 8.91 -4.35
CA PRO A 280 -10.37 8.48 -3.16
C PRO A 280 -10.17 6.95 -3.09
N PRO A 281 -11.21 6.10 -3.16
CA PRO A 281 -11.03 4.66 -3.06
C PRO A 281 -10.26 4.03 -4.24
N ALA A 282 -10.23 4.67 -5.42
CA ALA A 282 -9.44 4.22 -6.56
C ALA A 282 -7.95 4.60 -6.47
N VAL A 283 -7.65 5.75 -5.86
CA VAL A 283 -6.29 6.32 -5.79
C VAL A 283 -5.58 5.93 -4.48
N ASN A 284 -6.32 5.62 -3.41
CA ASN A 284 -5.80 5.14 -2.13
C ASN A 284 -4.76 4.03 -2.31
N PRO A 285 -5.01 2.96 -3.10
CA PRO A 285 -4.03 1.92 -3.31
C PRO A 285 -2.72 2.39 -3.95
N LEU A 286 -2.79 3.33 -4.90
CA LEU A 286 -1.63 3.88 -5.58
C LEU A 286 -0.79 4.72 -4.61
N ILE A 287 -1.44 5.55 -3.80
CA ILE A 287 -0.76 6.39 -2.81
C ILE A 287 -0.01 5.54 -1.79
N TYR A 288 -0.66 4.50 -1.25
CA TYR A 288 -0.02 3.62 -0.27
C TYR A 288 1.04 2.71 -0.89
N SER A 289 0.83 2.15 -2.09
CA SER A 289 1.77 1.20 -2.72
C SER A 289 2.98 1.87 -3.37
N MET A 290 2.84 3.05 -3.99
CA MET A 290 3.97 3.67 -4.71
C MET A 290 5.03 4.27 -3.79
N LYS A 291 4.64 4.62 -2.56
CA LYS A 291 5.50 5.35 -1.60
C LYS A 291 5.97 4.49 -0.43
N ASN A 292 5.32 3.36 -0.17
CA ASN A 292 5.76 2.40 0.82
C ASN A 292 6.56 1.27 0.15
N LYS A 293 7.88 1.26 0.35
CA LYS A 293 8.80 0.25 -0.23
C LYS A 293 8.36 -1.18 0.12
N GLU A 294 7.95 -1.43 1.36
CA GLU A 294 7.54 -2.77 1.82
C GLU A 294 6.29 -3.25 1.07
N LEU A 295 5.25 -2.40 0.99
CA LEU A 295 4.03 -2.73 0.24
C LEU A 295 4.31 -2.88 -1.25
N LYS A 296 5.17 -2.03 -1.82
CA LYS A 296 5.58 -2.12 -3.23
C LYS A 296 6.26 -3.44 -3.55
N ASP A 297 7.16 -3.91 -2.69
CA ASP A 297 7.89 -5.16 -2.90
C ASP A 297 6.98 -6.38 -2.80
N VAL A 298 6.06 -6.40 -1.82
CA VAL A 298 5.07 -7.47 -1.68
C VAL A 298 4.11 -7.47 -2.86
N VAL A 299 3.58 -6.32 -3.27
CA VAL A 299 2.70 -6.22 -4.45
C VAL A 299 3.43 -6.64 -5.72
N ARG A 300 4.69 -6.21 -5.92
CA ARG A 300 5.50 -6.64 -7.07
C ARG A 300 5.67 -8.16 -7.10
N LYS A 301 5.96 -8.77 -5.96
CA LYS A 301 6.11 -10.23 -5.84
C LYS A 301 4.80 -10.94 -6.19
N LEU A 302 3.67 -10.50 -5.65
CA LEU A 302 2.35 -11.07 -5.96
C LEU A 302 1.98 -10.92 -7.44
N VAL A 303 2.25 -9.75 -8.04
CA VAL A 303 2.00 -9.52 -9.47
C VAL A 303 2.87 -10.45 -10.33
N LEU A 304 4.15 -10.63 -9.98
CA LEU A 304 5.03 -11.57 -10.67
C LEU A 304 4.55 -13.02 -10.52
N GLU A 305 4.09 -13.43 -9.33
CA GLU A 305 3.52 -14.76 -9.08
C GLU A 305 2.19 -14.97 -9.84
N MET A 306 1.32 -13.97 -9.90
CA MET A 306 0.09 -14.00 -10.68
C MET A 306 0.37 -14.10 -12.19
N ILE A 307 1.32 -13.32 -12.71
CA ILE A 307 1.73 -13.38 -14.11
C ILE A 307 2.36 -14.75 -14.40
N PHE A 308 3.23 -15.25 -13.51
CA PHE A 308 3.85 -16.56 -13.66
C PHE A 308 2.82 -17.69 -13.64
N THR A 309 1.83 -17.64 -12.75
CA THR A 309 0.75 -18.64 -12.68
C THR A 309 -0.20 -18.54 -13.86
N ALA A 310 -0.55 -17.34 -14.33
CA ALA A 310 -1.33 -17.14 -15.55
C ALA A 310 -0.58 -17.62 -16.80
N TRP A 311 0.71 -17.30 -16.90
CA TRP A 311 1.59 -17.79 -17.96
C TRP A 311 1.77 -19.30 -17.89
N SER A 312 1.93 -19.88 -16.71
CA SER A 312 2.04 -21.33 -16.49
C SER A 312 0.75 -22.07 -16.89
N LYS A 313 -0.43 -21.51 -16.56
CA LYS A 313 -1.73 -22.04 -17.01
C LYS A 313 -1.90 -21.96 -18.53
N ASN A 314 -1.39 -20.91 -19.17
CA ASN A 314 -1.41 -20.77 -20.64
C ASN A 314 -0.33 -21.61 -21.35
N ALA A 315 0.82 -21.82 -20.72
CA ALA A 315 1.93 -22.65 -21.20
C ALA A 315 1.64 -24.16 -21.03
N ALA A 316 0.80 -24.54 -20.06
CA ALA A 316 0.29 -25.90 -19.91
C ALA A 316 -0.49 -26.38 -21.15
N THR A 317 -1.01 -25.46 -21.97
CA THR A 317 -1.77 -25.76 -23.18
C THR A 317 -0.91 -25.83 -24.45
N ARG A 318 0.34 -25.35 -24.45
CA ARG A 318 1.21 -25.36 -25.63
C ARG A 318 2.67 -25.53 -25.26
N ARG A 319 3.12 -26.80 -25.28
CA ARG A 319 4.52 -27.26 -25.19
C ARG A 319 5.21 -26.86 -23.87
N LEU A 320 5.51 -27.83 -22.99
CA LEU A 320 6.77 -27.91 -22.23
C LEU A 320 6.79 -29.08 -21.21
N GLN A 321 6.83 -30.32 -21.69
CA GLN A 321 7.34 -31.45 -20.90
C GLN A 321 8.89 -31.42 -20.75
N ASN A 322 9.60 -30.61 -21.55
CA ASN A 322 11.07 -30.62 -21.57
C ASN A 322 11.78 -29.61 -20.64
N ILE A 323 11.15 -28.49 -20.22
CA ILE A 323 11.78 -27.55 -19.25
C ILE A 323 11.50 -27.95 -17.79
N LYS A 324 10.41 -28.68 -17.54
CA LYS A 324 10.03 -29.14 -16.19
C LYS A 324 11.08 -30.09 -15.58
N LYS A 325 11.84 -30.81 -16.41
CA LYS A 325 12.89 -31.75 -15.97
C LYS A 325 14.14 -31.05 -15.44
N ASN A 326 14.49 -29.87 -15.97
CA ASN A 326 15.66 -29.10 -15.54
C ASN A 326 15.37 -28.21 -14.33
N PHE A 327 14.13 -27.70 -14.17
CA PHE A 327 13.79 -26.82 -13.04
C PHE A 327 13.48 -27.60 -11.74
N MET A 328 12.93 -28.81 -11.84
CA MET A 328 12.63 -29.67 -10.68
C MET A 328 13.88 -30.26 -9.99
N SER A 329 15.04 -30.21 -10.65
CA SER A 329 16.33 -30.58 -10.04
C SER A 329 16.89 -29.47 -9.14
N PHE A 330 16.47 -28.21 -9.33
CA PHE A 330 17.00 -27.07 -8.59
C PHE A 330 16.16 -26.75 -7.33
N GLY A 331 14.85 -26.99 -7.39
CA GLY A 331 13.93 -26.74 -6.26
C GLY A 331 13.96 -27.78 -5.13
N LYS A 332 14.66 -28.91 -5.29
CA LYS A 332 14.76 -29.95 -4.24
C LYS A 332 15.97 -29.80 -3.30
N MET A 333 16.83 -28.80 -3.51
CA MET A 333 18.06 -28.61 -2.73
C MET A 333 17.99 -27.49 -1.67
N LEU A 334 16.82 -26.86 -1.48
CA LEU A 334 16.64 -25.75 -0.52
C LEU A 334 15.36 -25.92 0.31
N LYS A 335 15.35 -26.97 1.15
CA LYS A 335 14.41 -27.07 2.28
C LYS A 335 15.21 -27.16 3.57
N GLY A 336 15.18 -26.07 4.33
CA GLY A 336 15.62 -26.01 5.72
C GLY A 336 16.82 -25.09 5.93
N SER A 337 16.56 -23.80 6.13
CA SER A 337 17.23 -22.91 7.11
C SER A 337 16.76 -21.46 6.90
N ARG A 338 16.71 -20.68 7.98
CA ARG A 338 16.17 -19.32 8.04
C ARG A 338 17.12 -18.25 7.49
N ALA A 339 18.30 -18.62 6.99
CA ALA A 339 19.24 -17.74 6.30
C ALA A 339 19.38 -18.13 4.82
N GLN A 340 19.20 -17.18 3.90
CA GLN A 340 19.68 -17.36 2.52
C GLN A 340 21.20 -17.12 2.52
N VAL A 341 21.98 -18.21 2.49
CA VAL A 341 23.40 -18.14 2.16
C VAL A 341 23.52 -17.85 0.67
N VAL A 342 23.72 -16.60 0.29
CA VAL A 342 24.03 -16.25 -1.10
C VAL A 342 25.52 -16.45 -1.31
N SER A 343 25.92 -17.70 -1.53
CA SER A 343 27.26 -18.00 -2.06
C SER A 343 27.32 -17.49 -3.49
N PHE A 344 27.97 -16.35 -3.72
CA PHE A 344 28.36 -15.92 -5.06
C PHE A 344 29.60 -16.69 -5.52
N SER A 345 29.51 -18.01 -5.51
CA SER A 345 30.36 -18.84 -6.37
C SER A 345 29.61 -18.99 -7.69
N ILE A 346 30.03 -18.21 -8.70
CA ILE A 346 29.73 -18.38 -10.12
C ILE A 346 28.35 -17.80 -10.56
N LEU A 347 28.36 -16.57 -11.08
CA LEU A 347 27.31 -16.05 -11.96
C LEU A 347 27.35 -16.80 -13.30
N PRO A 348 26.23 -17.33 -13.82
CA PRO A 348 26.19 -18.03 -15.10
C PRO A 348 25.86 -17.05 -16.22
N VAL A 349 26.85 -16.60 -16.99
CA VAL A 349 26.62 -16.10 -18.35
C VAL A 349 27.85 -16.46 -19.20
N GLY A 350 27.65 -17.42 -20.12
CA GLY A 350 28.40 -17.65 -21.37
C GLY A 350 29.93 -17.64 -21.33
N ASP A 351 30.53 -18.81 -21.58
CA ASP A 351 31.94 -19.05 -21.97
C ASP A 351 32.96 -18.16 -21.27
N TRP A 352 33.63 -18.59 -20.18
CA TRP A 352 34.94 -18.02 -19.84
C TRP A 352 35.79 -18.90 -18.91
N ASP A 353 37.10 -18.78 -19.12
CA ASP A 353 38.28 -19.41 -18.50
C ASP A 353 38.28 -19.35 -16.95
N PRO A 354 38.76 -20.39 -16.21
CA PRO A 354 38.78 -20.47 -14.74
C PRO A 354 39.58 -19.39 -13.98
N ARG A 355 40.13 -18.38 -14.66
CA ARG A 355 40.98 -17.35 -14.06
C ARG A 355 40.23 -16.02 -14.06
N ARG A 356 39.90 -15.51 -12.86
CA ARG A 356 39.39 -14.15 -12.68
C ARG A 356 40.40 -13.16 -13.29
N PRO A 357 40.10 -12.47 -14.40
CA PRO A 357 41.06 -11.57 -15.02
C PRO A 357 41.24 -10.33 -14.11
N PRO A 358 42.46 -9.78 -14.02
CA PRO A 358 42.79 -8.66 -13.12
C PRO A 358 42.09 -7.34 -13.46
N VAL A 359 41.34 -7.27 -14.56
CA VAL A 359 40.64 -6.07 -15.02
C VAL A 359 39.23 -6.46 -15.48
N GLN A 360 38.22 -6.24 -14.63
CA GLN A 360 36.81 -6.30 -15.04
C GLN A 360 36.40 -4.99 -15.70
N LYS A 361 35.46 -5.06 -16.66
CA LYS A 361 34.79 -3.87 -17.19
C LYS A 361 33.94 -3.23 -16.09
N GLU A 362 33.97 -1.90 -15.98
CA GLU A 362 33.26 -1.10 -14.95
C GLU A 362 31.77 -1.49 -14.82
N GLU A 363 31.13 -1.85 -15.94
CA GLU A 363 29.71 -2.26 -16.00
C GLU A 363 29.39 -3.51 -15.17
N VAL A 364 30.32 -4.46 -15.09
CA VAL A 364 30.13 -5.70 -14.30
C VAL A 364 30.21 -5.40 -12.80
N ASN A 365 31.14 -4.52 -12.40
CA ASN A 365 31.25 -4.05 -11.02
C ASN A 365 30.00 -3.27 -10.58
N GLU A 366 29.48 -2.39 -11.45
CA GLU A 366 28.24 -1.65 -11.19
C GLU A 366 27.02 -2.55 -11.01
N ALA A 367 26.87 -3.56 -11.86
CA ALA A 367 25.79 -4.54 -11.73
C ALA A 367 25.90 -5.32 -10.41
N PHE A 368 27.11 -5.72 -10.03
CA PHE A 368 27.38 -6.38 -8.76
C PHE A 368 27.01 -5.48 -7.57
N PHE A 369 27.48 -4.22 -7.54
CA PHE A 369 27.16 -3.28 -6.45
C PHE A 369 25.65 -2.99 -6.34
N ARG A 370 24.94 -2.88 -7.47
CA ARG A 370 23.47 -2.72 -7.47
C ARG A 370 22.76 -3.94 -6.89
N GLN A 371 23.18 -5.14 -7.27
CA GLN A 371 22.59 -6.38 -6.73
C GLN A 371 22.87 -6.53 -5.24
N LEU A 372 24.11 -6.26 -4.83
CA LEU A 372 24.52 -6.31 -3.43
C LEU A 372 23.68 -5.37 -2.58
N LYS A 373 23.48 -4.12 -3.05
CA LYS A 373 22.64 -3.12 -2.39
C LYS A 373 21.18 -3.54 -2.27
N VAL A 374 20.59 -4.11 -3.32
CA VAL A 374 19.20 -4.57 -3.28
C VAL A 374 19.05 -5.76 -2.32
N ALA A 375 20.03 -6.66 -2.30
CA ALA A 375 20.02 -7.84 -1.43
C ALA A 375 20.18 -7.46 0.05
N SER A 376 21.15 -6.60 0.38
CA SER A 376 21.40 -6.13 1.75
C SER A 376 20.24 -5.30 2.33
N GLU A 377 19.48 -4.57 1.50
CA GLU A 377 18.30 -3.80 1.94
C GLU A 377 17.08 -4.70 2.23
N SER A 378 17.04 -5.92 1.69
CA SER A 378 15.83 -6.76 1.69
C SER A 378 15.86 -7.93 2.67
N GLN A 379 17.06 -8.39 3.07
CA GLN A 379 17.25 -9.58 3.91
C GLN A 379 18.60 -9.60 4.62
N ALA A 380 18.67 -10.43 5.66
CA ALA A 380 19.88 -11.02 6.21
C ALA A 380 20.76 -11.63 5.10
N LEU A 381 21.97 -11.13 4.92
CA LEU A 381 22.89 -11.51 3.86
C LEU A 381 24.24 -11.94 4.45
N VAL A 382 24.73 -13.11 4.04
CA VAL A 382 26.11 -13.54 4.23
C VAL A 382 26.72 -13.71 2.85
N LEU A 383 27.67 -12.85 2.51
CA LEU A 383 28.43 -12.86 1.27
C LEU A 383 29.78 -13.54 1.52
N MET A 384 30.07 -14.63 0.83
CA MET A 384 31.35 -15.33 0.94
C MET A 384 32.00 -15.49 -0.43
N GLY A 385 33.30 -15.20 -0.52
CA GLY A 385 34.07 -15.44 -1.74
C GLY A 385 35.48 -14.85 -1.71
N ASP A 386 36.27 -15.21 -2.71
CA ASP A 386 37.54 -14.55 -3.02
C ASP A 386 37.23 -13.24 -3.74
N PHE A 387 37.41 -12.09 -3.10
CA PHE A 387 37.13 -10.79 -3.73
C PHE A 387 38.38 -10.15 -4.36
N ASN A 388 39.56 -10.70 -4.09
CA ASN A 388 40.87 -10.23 -4.57
C ASN A 388 41.04 -8.69 -4.49
N HIS A 389 40.80 -8.10 -3.32
CA HIS A 389 41.03 -6.68 -3.03
C HIS A 389 42.24 -6.48 -2.09
N PRO A 390 43.49 -6.73 -2.55
CA PRO A 390 44.68 -6.69 -1.70
C PRO A 390 45.02 -5.30 -1.14
N GLY A 391 44.40 -4.24 -1.66
CA GLY A 391 44.63 -2.87 -1.25
C GLY A 391 43.73 -2.37 -0.11
N ILE A 392 42.83 -3.21 0.44
CA ILE A 392 41.96 -2.87 1.56
C ILE A 392 42.65 -3.26 2.87
N CYS A 393 42.72 -2.30 3.81
CA CYS A 393 43.08 -2.55 5.19
C CYS A 393 41.80 -2.51 6.02
N TRP A 394 41.41 -3.67 6.55
CA TRP A 394 40.16 -3.85 7.30
C TRP A 394 40.25 -3.33 8.74
N GLU A 395 41.47 -3.14 9.28
CA GLU A 395 41.69 -2.60 10.63
C GLU A 395 41.45 -1.10 10.68
N ASP A 396 41.92 -0.36 9.67
CA ASP A 396 41.79 1.10 9.59
C ASP A 396 40.68 1.57 8.63
N HIS A 397 39.96 0.63 8.01
CA HIS A 397 38.94 0.88 6.98
C HIS A 397 39.44 1.80 5.84
N THR A 398 40.68 1.60 5.36
CA THR A 398 41.23 2.33 4.22
C THR A 398 41.49 1.44 3.01
N ALA A 399 41.51 2.04 1.81
CA ALA A 399 41.80 1.33 0.57
C ALA A 399 42.72 2.13 -0.37
N ARG A 400 43.79 1.48 -0.86
CA ARG A 400 44.79 2.11 -1.74
C ARG A 400 44.25 2.39 -3.14
N HIS A 401 43.58 1.41 -3.74
CA HIS A 401 43.07 1.48 -5.12
C HIS A 401 41.64 2.02 -5.16
N GLU A 402 41.28 2.69 -6.25
CA GLU A 402 39.94 3.25 -6.45
C GLU A 402 38.86 2.17 -6.42
N GLN A 403 39.05 1.06 -7.13
CA GLN A 403 38.08 -0.06 -7.11
C GLN A 403 37.89 -0.64 -5.71
N SER A 404 38.98 -0.76 -4.93
CA SER A 404 38.91 -1.19 -3.53
C SER A 404 38.20 -0.18 -2.63
N ARG A 405 38.37 1.13 -2.87
CA ARG A 405 37.61 2.19 -2.18
C ARG A 405 36.12 2.10 -2.49
N ARG A 406 35.76 1.88 -3.76
CA ARG A 406 34.36 1.72 -4.19
C ARG A 406 33.72 0.48 -3.57
N PHE A 407 34.45 -0.63 -3.51
CA PHE A 407 33.99 -1.84 -2.84
C PHE A 407 33.80 -1.61 -1.34
N LEU A 408 34.80 -1.03 -0.65
CA LEU A 408 34.72 -0.74 0.78
C LEU A 408 33.56 0.23 1.09
N GLN A 409 33.40 1.28 0.30
CA GLN A 409 32.26 2.19 0.41
C GLN A 409 30.93 1.46 0.21
N CYS A 410 30.85 0.50 -0.73
CA CYS A 410 29.65 -0.30 -0.92
C CYS A 410 29.38 -1.22 0.29
N ILE A 411 30.40 -1.79 0.91
CA ILE A 411 30.26 -2.57 2.15
C ILE A 411 29.72 -1.69 3.28
N ASP A 412 30.31 -0.51 3.47
CA ASP A 412 29.94 0.45 4.52
C ASP A 412 28.52 1.02 4.31
N ASP A 413 28.19 1.43 3.08
CA ASP A 413 26.86 1.95 2.71
C ASP A 413 25.73 0.94 2.96
N ASN A 414 26.08 -0.35 3.00
CA ASN A 414 25.15 -1.46 3.22
C ASN A 414 25.25 -2.07 4.62
N PHE A 415 25.98 -1.43 5.55
CA PHE A 415 26.17 -1.88 6.93
C PHE A 415 26.69 -3.32 7.04
N MET A 416 27.44 -3.77 6.04
CA MET A 416 28.02 -5.10 6.08
C MET A 416 29.38 -5.06 6.77
N THR A 417 29.71 -6.14 7.45
CA THR A 417 30.95 -6.28 8.21
C THR A 417 31.67 -7.54 7.77
N GLN A 418 32.97 -7.43 7.57
CA GLN A 418 33.85 -8.56 7.33
C GLN A 418 34.09 -9.29 8.65
N VAL A 419 33.81 -10.59 8.70
CA VAL A 419 33.92 -11.40 9.93
C VAL A 419 35.17 -12.28 9.99
N VAL A 420 35.96 -12.33 8.91
CA VAL A 420 37.26 -13.03 8.92
C VAL A 420 38.32 -12.11 9.51
N GLU A 421 38.86 -12.50 10.67
CA GLU A 421 39.85 -11.71 11.42
C GLU A 421 41.30 -12.14 11.16
N LYS A 422 41.52 -13.30 10.53
CA LYS A 422 42.87 -13.86 10.28
C LYS A 422 43.22 -13.86 8.79
N PRO A 423 44.45 -13.49 8.40
CA PRO A 423 44.89 -13.52 7.01
C PRO A 423 44.64 -14.87 6.33
N THR A 424 44.06 -14.82 5.14
CA THR A 424 43.72 -15.99 4.33
C THR A 424 44.78 -16.28 3.26
N ARG A 425 45.63 -15.30 2.93
CA ARG A 425 46.82 -15.48 2.08
C ARG A 425 47.97 -14.61 2.56
N ARG A 426 49.07 -15.22 3.00
CA ARG A 426 50.23 -14.51 3.60
C ARG A 426 49.77 -13.55 4.72
N CYS A 427 49.97 -12.24 4.56
CA CYS A 427 49.58 -11.21 5.53
C CYS A 427 48.31 -10.44 5.10
N VAL A 428 47.50 -10.95 4.16
CA VAL A 428 46.36 -10.24 3.58
C VAL A 428 45.07 -11.06 3.68
N LEU A 429 43.95 -10.39 3.93
CA LEU A 429 42.59 -10.93 3.86
C LEU A 429 42.07 -10.83 2.42
N LEU A 430 42.00 -11.95 1.70
CA LEU A 430 41.47 -11.99 0.33
C LEU A 430 40.15 -12.77 0.23
N ASP A 431 40.05 -13.86 0.96
CA ASP A 431 38.80 -14.59 1.16
C ASP A 431 37.97 -13.87 2.22
N LEU A 432 36.88 -13.26 1.77
CA LEU A 432 36.01 -12.44 2.61
C LEU A 432 34.73 -13.18 2.95
N VAL A 433 34.26 -12.96 4.17
CA VAL A 433 32.91 -13.30 4.63
C VAL A 433 32.31 -12.02 5.18
N VAL A 434 31.40 -11.43 4.40
CA VAL A 434 30.83 -10.11 4.67
C VAL A 434 29.35 -10.25 4.97
N THR A 435 28.87 -9.71 6.09
CA THR A 435 27.46 -9.85 6.50
C THR A 435 26.88 -8.58 7.10
N ASN A 436 25.60 -8.30 6.83
CA ASN A 436 24.83 -7.24 7.49
C ASN A 436 24.22 -7.67 8.83
N GLU A 437 24.30 -8.95 9.21
CA GLU A 437 23.79 -9.49 10.47
C GLU A 437 24.82 -10.45 11.09
N LYS A 438 25.71 -9.90 11.93
CA LYS A 438 26.79 -10.66 12.56
C LYS A 438 26.29 -11.85 13.40
N GLU A 439 25.08 -11.75 13.96
CA GLU A 439 24.47 -12.81 14.77
C GLU A 439 24.21 -14.10 13.98
N LEU A 440 24.13 -14.04 12.65
CA LEU A 440 23.93 -15.24 11.81
C LEU A 440 25.17 -16.12 11.71
N VAL A 441 26.35 -15.60 12.05
CA VAL A 441 27.62 -16.31 11.95
C VAL A 441 28.07 -16.71 13.36
N GLU A 442 27.92 -17.99 13.69
CA GLU A 442 28.25 -18.52 15.02
C GLU A 442 29.76 -18.71 15.23
N ASP A 443 30.46 -19.20 14.20
CA ASP A 443 31.89 -19.53 14.28
C ASP A 443 32.57 -19.33 12.91
N VAL A 444 33.77 -18.75 12.92
CA VAL A 444 34.61 -18.54 11.73
C VAL A 444 36.01 -19.03 12.04
N ARG A 445 36.45 -20.08 11.33
CA ARG A 445 37.79 -20.66 11.51
C ARG A 445 38.57 -20.56 10.22
N VAL A 446 39.75 -19.96 10.30
CA VAL A 446 40.73 -20.02 9.22
C VAL A 446 41.62 -21.24 9.47
N GLY A 447 41.44 -22.28 8.68
CA GLY A 447 42.21 -23.52 8.69
C GLY A 447 43.53 -23.42 7.91
N GLY A 448 44.21 -24.55 7.75
CA GLY A 448 45.42 -24.64 6.93
C GLY A 448 45.12 -24.64 5.43
N SER A 449 46.18 -24.52 4.61
CA SER A 449 46.06 -24.68 3.16
C SER A 449 45.79 -26.14 2.78
N PRO A 450 44.75 -26.41 1.96
CA PRO A 450 44.49 -27.74 1.43
C PRO A 450 45.44 -28.01 0.24
N GLY A 451 46.33 -28.99 0.41
CA GLY A 451 47.20 -29.47 -0.67
C GLY A 451 48.20 -28.43 -1.17
N CYS A 452 48.11 -28.06 -2.46
CA CYS A 452 48.99 -27.08 -3.12
C CYS A 452 48.39 -25.66 -3.17
N SER A 453 47.29 -25.39 -2.46
CA SER A 453 46.67 -24.07 -2.41
C SER A 453 47.61 -23.05 -1.74
N ASP A 454 47.62 -21.81 -2.20
CA ASP A 454 48.27 -20.70 -1.50
C ASP A 454 47.30 -19.89 -0.63
N HIS A 455 46.04 -20.31 -0.56
CA HIS A 455 44.98 -19.78 0.31
C HIS A 455 44.67 -20.74 1.46
N ASN A 456 44.40 -20.18 2.63
CA ASN A 456 43.88 -20.88 3.79
C ASN A 456 42.37 -21.12 3.65
N VAL A 457 41.89 -22.28 4.10
CA VAL A 457 40.44 -22.57 4.11
C VAL A 457 39.74 -21.73 5.17
N VAL A 458 38.61 -21.13 4.82
CA VAL A 458 37.71 -20.47 5.77
C VAL A 458 36.51 -21.40 6.01
N GLU A 459 36.39 -21.94 7.22
CA GLU A 459 35.23 -22.68 7.69
C GLU A 459 34.29 -21.74 8.43
N LEU A 460 33.00 -21.84 8.13
CA LEU A 460 31.97 -20.94 8.64
C LEU A 460 30.76 -21.76 9.13
N ARG A 461 30.22 -21.38 10.30
CA ARG A 461 28.97 -21.92 10.82
C ARG A 461 27.88 -20.85 10.82
N ILE A 462 26.74 -21.14 10.20
CA ILE A 462 25.58 -20.23 10.05
C ILE A 462 24.37 -20.81 10.80
N LEU A 463 23.60 -19.94 11.46
CA LEU A 463 22.35 -20.26 12.18
C LEU A 463 21.19 -20.76 11.30
#